data_AF-A0A2D7PGW8-F1
#
_entry.id   AF-A0A2D7PGW8-F1
#
_cell.length_a   1.000
_cell.length_b   1.000
_cell.length_c   1.000
_cell.angle_alpha   90.00
_cell.angle_beta   90.00
_cell.angle_gamma   90.00
#
_symmetry.space_group_name_H-M   'P 1'
#
loop_
_entity.id
_entity.type
_entity.pdbx_description
1 polymer ?
#
loop_
_entity_poly.entity_id
_entity_poly.type
_entity_poly.pdbx_seq_one_letter_code
_entity_poly.pdbx_strand_id
1 'polypeptide(L)'
;MDEENHYRPLPEGLFIEESKIEGQGLFTDRFIHRSTDLGLCHIETMSCPPLLVRTPLGGFINHSDEPNCMRVQKDNRWNLVTITNILPGEELTLCYTMYKPDDVKRPIEWDNYDEWLEKVYKGKK
;
A
#
# COMPACT_ATOMS: atom_id res chain seq x y z
N MET A 1 -2.51 -32.67 7.00
CA MET A 1 -1.90 -32.47 5.68
C MET A 1 -1.19 -31.15 5.79
N ASP A 2 0.10 -31.21 6.04
CA ASP A 2 0.93 -30.03 6.22
C ASP A 2 1.06 -29.34 4.85
N GLU A 3 0.46 -28.15 4.72
CA GLU A 3 0.53 -27.36 3.49
C GLU A 3 1.99 -26.98 3.24
N GLU A 4 2.50 -27.42 2.09
CA GLU A 4 3.81 -27.07 1.56
C GLU A 4 3.83 -25.55 1.31
N ASN A 5 4.37 -24.81 2.27
CA ASN A 5 4.32 -23.35 2.28
C ASN A 5 5.34 -22.79 1.27
N HIS A 6 4.99 -22.80 -0.01
CA HIS A 6 5.79 -22.19 -1.07
C HIS A 6 6.01 -20.70 -0.77
N TYR A 7 7.26 -20.25 -0.88
CA TYR A 7 7.59 -18.84 -0.71
C TYR A 7 6.74 -17.95 -1.63
N ARG A 8 5.98 -17.02 -1.04
CA ARG A 8 5.19 -16.01 -1.77
C ARG A 8 5.74 -14.61 -1.46
N PRO A 9 6.31 -13.90 -2.45
CA PRO A 9 6.86 -12.56 -2.23
C PRO A 9 5.80 -11.46 -2.08
N LEU A 10 4.57 -11.73 -2.52
CA LEU A 10 3.43 -10.82 -2.43
C LEU A 10 2.35 -11.38 -1.49
N PRO A 11 1.57 -10.50 -0.83
CA PRO A 11 0.37 -10.88 -0.11
C PRO A 11 -0.61 -11.69 -0.97
N GLU A 12 -1.42 -12.50 -0.30
CA GLU A 12 -2.37 -13.37 -0.99
C GLU A 12 -3.35 -12.58 -1.85
N GLY A 13 -3.52 -13.01 -3.10
CA GLY A 13 -4.38 -12.37 -4.09
C GLY A 13 -3.77 -11.19 -4.82
N LEU A 14 -2.57 -10.75 -4.43
CA LEU A 14 -1.84 -9.74 -5.17
C LEU A 14 -0.92 -10.39 -6.21
N PHE A 15 -0.90 -9.80 -7.40
CA PHE A 15 -0.07 -10.25 -8.51
C PHE A 15 0.46 -9.07 -9.32
N ILE A 16 1.38 -9.35 -10.24
CA ILE A 16 2.01 -8.36 -11.11
C ILE A 16 1.49 -8.57 -12.53
N GLU A 17 1.10 -7.48 -13.18
CA GLU A 17 0.67 -7.46 -14.57
C GLU A 17 1.21 -6.20 -15.28
N GLU A 18 1.07 -6.13 -16.60
CA GLU A 18 1.35 -4.90 -17.36
C GLU A 18 0.41 -3.78 -16.89
N SER A 19 1.01 -2.66 -16.51
CA SER A 19 0.29 -1.48 -16.06
C SER A 19 -0.12 -0.61 -17.23
N LYS A 20 -1.28 0.04 -17.09
CA LYS A 20 -1.71 1.11 -18.00
C LYS A 20 -1.03 2.46 -17.69
N ILE A 21 -0.35 2.56 -16.55
CA ILE A 21 0.36 3.75 -16.09
C ILE A 21 1.81 3.67 -16.56
N GLU A 22 2.57 2.72 -16.01
CA GLU A 22 3.99 2.56 -16.33
C GLU A 22 4.47 1.13 -16.05
N GLY A 23 5.08 0.49 -17.06
CA GLY A 23 5.76 -0.80 -16.91
C GLY A 23 4.88 -1.90 -16.32
N GLN A 24 5.27 -2.39 -15.15
CA GLN A 24 4.53 -3.41 -14.40
C GLN A 24 3.85 -2.77 -13.20
N GLY A 25 2.63 -3.20 -12.92
CA GLY A 25 1.82 -2.73 -11.80
C GLY A 25 1.45 -3.86 -10.85
N LEU A 26 0.96 -3.47 -9.68
CA LEU A 26 0.43 -4.37 -8.66
C LEU A 26 -1.09 -4.46 -8.79
N PHE A 27 -1.64 -5.66 -8.93
CA PHE A 27 -3.07 -5.91 -9.12
C PHE A 27 -3.60 -6.88 -8.07
N THR A 28 -4.93 -6.99 -7.95
CA THR A 28 -5.59 -7.94 -7.06
C THR A 28 -6.57 -8.85 -7.80
N ASP A 29 -6.64 -10.13 -7.44
CA ASP A 29 -7.61 -11.10 -7.96
C ASP A 29 -8.91 -11.14 -7.15
N ARG A 30 -8.95 -10.37 -6.05
CA ARG A 30 -10.00 -10.39 -5.05
C ARG A 30 -10.43 -8.98 -4.66
N PHE A 31 -11.64 -8.91 -4.11
CA PHE A 31 -12.13 -7.70 -3.49
C PHE A 31 -11.33 -7.39 -2.22
N ILE A 32 -10.86 -6.15 -2.08
CA ILE A 32 -10.16 -5.67 -0.90
C ILE A 32 -10.97 -4.52 -0.30
N HIS A 33 -11.35 -4.65 0.97
CA HIS A 33 -12.06 -3.59 1.67
C HIS A 33 -11.16 -2.36 1.87
N ARG A 34 -11.77 -1.18 1.91
CA ARG A 34 -11.13 0.04 2.42
C ARG A 34 -10.56 -0.20 3.82
N SER A 35 -9.43 0.42 4.12
CA SER A 35 -8.73 0.33 5.42
C SER A 35 -8.10 -1.05 5.65
N THR A 36 -7.72 -1.77 4.59
CA THR A 36 -6.99 -3.03 4.67
C THR A 36 -5.50 -2.77 4.59
N ASP A 37 -4.77 -3.19 5.63
CA ASP A 37 -3.30 -3.23 5.62
C ASP A 37 -2.83 -4.45 4.81
N LEU A 38 -2.18 -4.18 3.68
CA LEU A 38 -1.63 -5.16 2.75
C LEU A 38 -0.19 -5.56 3.10
N GLY A 39 0.41 -4.91 4.10
CA GLY A 39 1.72 -5.25 4.62
C GLY A 39 2.83 -4.30 4.20
N LEU A 40 4.06 -4.69 4.53
CA LEU A 40 5.26 -3.86 4.42
C LEU A 40 5.61 -3.58 2.96
N CYS A 41 5.59 -2.31 2.57
CA CYS A 41 6.00 -1.86 1.23
C CYS A 41 7.40 -1.22 1.24
N HIS A 42 7.75 -0.48 2.29
CA HIS A 42 9.06 0.15 2.39
C HIS A 42 9.66 0.06 3.79
N ILE A 43 11.00 0.06 3.86
CA ILE A 43 11.77 0.17 5.10
C ILE A 43 12.73 1.34 4.92
N GLU A 44 12.71 2.26 5.87
CA GLU A 44 13.70 3.33 5.98
C GLU A 44 14.94 2.80 6.73
N THR A 45 16.11 2.99 6.14
CA THR A 45 17.38 2.62 6.77
C THR A 45 17.80 3.66 7.79
N MET A 46 18.51 3.24 8.82
CA MET A 46 19.13 4.15 9.80
C MET A 46 20.44 4.81 9.28
N SER A 47 20.64 4.85 7.97
CA SER A 47 21.81 5.49 7.36
C SER A 47 21.66 7.01 7.30
N CYS A 48 22.76 7.71 7.06
CA CYS A 48 22.76 9.15 6.84
C CYS A 48 23.34 9.46 5.45
N PRO A 49 22.52 9.79 4.43
CA PRO A 49 21.06 9.98 4.49
C PRO A 49 20.27 8.66 4.59
N PRO A 50 19.02 8.69 5.08
CA PRO A 50 18.13 7.53 5.06
C PRO A 50 17.87 7.07 3.63
N LEU A 51 17.85 5.76 3.41
CA LEU A 51 17.46 5.13 2.16
C LEU A 51 16.12 4.45 2.35
N LEU A 52 15.25 4.56 1.34
CA LEU A 52 13.97 3.89 1.33
C LEU A 52 14.07 2.59 0.54
N VAL A 53 14.19 1.47 1.25
CA VAL A 53 14.27 0.12 0.67
C VAL A 53 12.85 -0.38 0.37
N ARG A 54 12.63 -0.86 -0.86
CA ARG A 54 11.34 -1.39 -1.33
C ARG A 54 11.29 -2.91 -1.15
N THR A 55 10.19 -3.41 -0.60
CA THR A 55 9.82 -4.84 -0.71
C THR A 55 9.26 -5.11 -2.11
N PRO A 56 8.97 -6.37 -2.51
CA PRO A 56 8.23 -6.62 -3.75
C PRO A 56 6.94 -5.81 -3.85
N LEU A 57 6.20 -5.64 -2.74
CA LEU A 57 4.99 -4.83 -2.67
C LEU A 57 5.27 -3.34 -3.00
N GLY A 58 6.36 -2.77 -2.46
CA GLY A 58 6.76 -1.39 -2.77
C GLY A 58 7.46 -1.24 -4.12
N GLY A 59 8.00 -2.33 -4.68
CA GLY A 59 8.74 -2.35 -5.93
C GLY A 59 7.86 -2.22 -7.18
N PHE A 60 6.66 -2.81 -7.13
CA PHE A 60 5.72 -2.88 -8.25
C PHE A 60 4.49 -1.98 -8.10
N ILE A 61 4.39 -1.21 -7.02
CA ILE A 61 3.29 -0.26 -6.86
C ILE A 61 3.56 1.02 -7.67
N ASN A 62 2.61 1.37 -8.52
CA ASN A 62 2.63 2.59 -9.30
C ASN A 62 2.01 3.77 -8.56
N HIS A 63 2.12 4.95 -9.17
CA HIS A 63 1.56 6.17 -8.63
C HIS A 63 0.44 6.69 -9.55
N SER A 64 -0.57 7.32 -8.95
CA SER A 64 -1.75 7.88 -9.64
C SER A 64 -2.17 9.19 -8.99
N ASP A 65 -2.80 10.06 -9.78
CA ASP A 65 -3.47 11.28 -9.27
C ASP A 65 -4.76 10.94 -8.49
N GLU A 66 -5.37 9.80 -8.80
CA GLU A 66 -6.53 9.24 -8.08
C GLU A 66 -6.13 7.90 -7.44
N PRO A 67 -5.36 7.92 -6.32
CA PRO A 67 -4.82 6.73 -5.71
C PRO A 67 -5.87 5.94 -4.92
N ASN A 68 -5.71 4.62 -4.85
CA ASN A 68 -6.56 3.74 -4.02
C ASN A 68 -5.82 3.15 -2.80
N CYS A 69 -4.53 3.45 -2.65
CA CYS A 69 -3.73 3.09 -1.49
C CYS A 69 -2.93 4.29 -0.94
N MET A 70 -2.48 4.19 0.30
CA MET A 70 -1.50 5.09 0.89
C MET A 70 -0.47 4.34 1.74
N ARG A 71 0.66 4.99 2.02
CA ARG A 71 1.66 4.47 2.94
C ARG A 71 1.38 4.95 4.36
N VAL A 72 1.35 4.03 5.31
CA VAL A 72 1.24 4.33 6.74
C VAL A 72 2.57 3.96 7.41
N GLN A 73 3.21 4.94 8.06
CA GLN A 73 4.47 4.73 8.75
C GLN A 73 4.25 4.28 10.19
N LYS A 74 5.02 3.27 10.61
CA LYS A 74 5.26 2.93 12.01
C LYS A 74 6.76 2.71 12.19
N ASP A 75 7.39 3.52 13.02
CA ASP A 75 8.85 3.55 13.17
C ASP A 75 9.54 3.74 11.81
N ASN A 76 10.44 2.84 11.42
CA ASN A 76 11.13 2.87 10.13
C ASN A 76 10.45 2.02 9.05
N ARG A 77 9.19 1.61 9.27
CA ARG A 77 8.46 0.71 8.38
C ARG A 77 7.24 1.41 7.80
N TRP A 78 7.04 1.24 6.50
CA TRP A 78 5.90 1.77 5.78
C TRP A 78 5.04 0.62 5.27
N ASN A 79 3.79 0.57 5.72
CA ASN A 79 2.81 -0.40 5.25
C ASN A 79 1.93 0.21 4.17
N LEU A 80 1.51 -0.61 3.21
CA LEU A 80 0.55 -0.22 2.18
C LEU A 80 -0.87 -0.46 2.69
N VAL A 81 -1.69 0.57 2.74
CA VAL A 81 -3.07 0.47 3.23
C VAL A 81 -4.04 1.01 2.20
N THR A 82 -5.14 0.27 1.96
CA THR A 82 -6.19 0.71 1.03
C THR A 82 -7.00 1.87 1.61
N ILE A 83 -7.30 2.87 0.78
CA ILE A 83 -8.08 4.08 1.13
C ILE A 83 -9.46 4.10 0.45
N THR A 84 -9.69 3.17 -0.47
CA THR A 84 -10.99 2.84 -1.07
C THR A 84 -11.19 1.32 -1.05
N ASN A 85 -12.38 0.85 -1.41
CA ASN A 85 -12.52 -0.54 -1.82
C ASN A 85 -11.80 -0.75 -3.15
N ILE A 86 -11.23 -1.94 -3.35
CA ILE A 86 -10.53 -2.32 -4.58
C ILE A 86 -11.21 -3.57 -5.13
N LEU A 87 -11.62 -3.52 -6.40
CA LEU A 87 -12.27 -4.62 -7.09
C LEU A 87 -11.23 -5.58 -7.72
N PRO A 88 -11.59 -6.85 -7.94
CA PRO A 88 -10.75 -7.76 -8.73
C PRO A 88 -10.38 -7.15 -10.09
N GLY A 89 -9.09 -7.22 -10.45
CA GLY A 89 -8.53 -6.67 -11.68
C GLY A 89 -8.13 -5.20 -11.62
N GLU A 90 -8.35 -4.50 -10.49
CA GLU A 90 -7.87 -3.13 -10.33
C GLU A 90 -6.39 -3.08 -9.95
N GLU A 91 -5.70 -2.05 -10.46
CA GLU A 91 -4.32 -1.74 -10.13
C GLU A 91 -4.26 -0.96 -8.80
N LEU A 92 -3.40 -1.39 -7.89
CA LEU A 92 -3.10 -0.71 -6.64
C LEU A 92 -2.11 0.42 -6.92
N THR A 93 -2.43 1.63 -6.45
CA THR A 93 -1.64 2.83 -6.73
C THR A 93 -1.50 3.73 -5.50
N LEU A 94 -0.34 4.39 -5.39
CA LEU A 94 -0.03 5.40 -4.39
C LEU A 94 -0.22 6.82 -4.94
N CYS A 95 -0.45 7.78 -4.07
CA CYS A 95 -0.37 9.20 -4.45
C CYS A 95 1.08 9.56 -4.79
N TYR A 96 1.32 10.33 -5.85
CA TYR A 96 2.63 10.97 -6.08
C TYR A 96 2.99 11.85 -4.88
N THR A 97 3.81 11.35 -3.96
CA THR A 97 4.17 12.06 -2.72
C THR A 97 5.11 13.25 -2.92
N MET A 98 5.11 13.88 -4.10
CA MET A 98 5.85 15.12 -4.40
C MET A 98 4.93 16.32 -4.69
N TYR A 99 3.61 16.14 -4.73
CA TYR A 99 2.68 17.25 -4.87
C TYR A 99 2.20 17.78 -3.52
N LYS A 100 2.04 19.11 -3.47
CA LYS A 100 1.73 19.87 -2.27
C LYS A 100 0.53 19.28 -1.53
N PRO A 101 0.57 19.20 -0.18
CA PRO A 101 -0.48 18.58 0.62
C PRO A 101 -1.89 19.14 0.36
N ASP A 102 -2.02 20.34 -0.19
CA ASP A 102 -3.29 21.07 -0.28
C ASP A 102 -4.14 20.74 -1.52
N ASP A 103 -3.56 20.10 -2.55
CA ASP A 103 -4.21 19.95 -3.86
C ASP A 103 -4.72 18.53 -4.16
N VAL A 104 -4.30 17.52 -3.38
CA VAL A 104 -4.84 16.17 -3.53
C VAL A 104 -6.17 16.12 -2.79
N LYS A 105 -7.24 15.65 -3.44
CA LYS A 105 -8.47 15.24 -2.76
C LYS A 105 -8.11 14.12 -1.79
N ARG A 106 -7.75 14.49 -0.56
CA ARG A 106 -7.37 13.55 0.48
C ARG A 106 -8.60 12.66 0.75
N PRO A 107 -8.51 11.34 0.53
CA PRO A 107 -9.66 10.43 0.64
C PRO A 107 -10.07 10.14 2.08
N ILE A 108 -9.38 10.77 3.04
CA ILE A 108 -9.67 10.79 4.46
C ILE A 108 -9.58 12.24 4.91
N GLU A 109 -10.60 12.75 5.60
CA GLU A 109 -10.47 13.98 6.38
C GLU A 109 -9.43 13.71 7.48
N TRP A 110 -8.28 14.37 7.38
CA TRP A 110 -7.14 14.11 8.25
C TRP A 110 -7.43 14.36 9.73
N ASP A 111 -8.44 15.17 10.04
CA ASP A 111 -8.94 15.38 11.41
C ASP A 111 -9.42 14.07 12.08
N ASN A 112 -9.74 13.04 11.28
CA ASN A 112 -10.13 11.70 11.74
C ASN A 112 -9.06 10.63 11.45
N TYR A 113 -7.83 11.03 11.12
CA TYR A 113 -6.77 10.09 10.73
C TYR A 113 -6.41 9.11 11.86
N ASP A 114 -6.32 9.59 13.11
CA ASP A 114 -6.00 8.75 14.26
C ASP A 114 -7.11 7.72 14.52
N GLU A 115 -8.38 8.11 14.44
CA GLU A 115 -9.52 7.19 14.57
C GLU A 115 -9.53 6.16 13.43
N TRP A 116 -9.16 6.57 12.22
CA TRP A 116 -9.03 5.66 11.08
C TRP A 116 -7.87 4.67 11.27
N LEU A 117 -6.71 5.13 11.74
CA LEU A 117 -5.58 4.27 12.07
C LEU A 117 -5.96 3.26 13.15
N GLU A 118 -6.67 3.70 14.19
CA GLU A 118 -7.21 2.79 15.20
C GLU A 118 -8.08 1.71 14.58
N LYS A 119 -8.96 2.05 13.62
CA LYS A 119 -9.79 1.07 12.91
C LYS A 119 -8.96 0.08 12.08
N VAL A 120 -7.93 0.54 11.38
CA VAL A 120 -7.03 -0.31 10.58
C VAL A 120 -6.29 -1.34 11.44
N TYR A 121 -5.82 -0.90 12.62
CA TYR A 121 -4.98 -1.71 13.50
C TYR A 121 -5.73 -2.30 14.71
N LYS A 122 -7.04 -2.10 14.82
CA LYS A 122 -7.86 -2.59 15.94
C LYS A 122 -7.71 -4.11 16.10
N GLY A 123 -7.24 -4.56 17.25
CA GLY A 123 -7.12 -5.98 17.56
C GLY A 123 -5.89 -6.69 16.98
N LYS A 124 -5.01 -5.98 16.25
CA LYS A 124 -3.71 -6.49 15.82
C LYS A 124 -2.66 -6.15 16.91
N LYS A 125 -2.55 -7.02 17.92
CA LYS A 125 -1.43 -6.99 18.89
C LYS A 125 -0.20 -7.66 18.32
#